data_AF-A0A0C9U1I2-F1
#
_entry.id   AF-A0A0C9U1I2-F1
#
_cell.length_a   1.000
_cell.length_b   1.000
_cell.length_c   1.000
_cell.angle_alpha   90.00
_cell.angle_beta   90.00
_cell.angle_gamma   90.00
#
_symmetry.space_group_name_H-M   'P 1'
#
loop_
_entity.id
_entity.type
_entity.pdbx_description
1 polymer ?
#
loop_
_entity_poly.entity_id
_entity_poly.type
_entity_poly.pdbx_seq_one_letter_code
_entity_poly.pdbx_strand_id
1 'polypeptide(L)'
;MRVELLTDAQIQLKETIEDNVDMDVTLDSFPASVTPVSTEEDSTGWGAGWGDSEPGGWDQNTWSTEPVTGGDEAEDGEGASNEAPKDADALWADPNSTWNTDPPSLITFLGPSVFPLTHTTGIVECSTRRVSAIYPPSGSPSAGTPFARATDGSAERKWAPSPSGVEAELDARFAKVVLKPWGREEGDISRPEISSTSRGPVVDPKSSDASAGASAGTKTRKIHNPLTDSITLLVEPSLVETLALVPGLGLGAMWIEIARQEDMTVKPDEPSGTGDLLARAHATV
;
A
#
# COMPACT_ATOMS: atom_id res chain seq x y z
N MET A 1 -14.73 30.74 59.14
CA MET A 1 -14.62 30.85 57.67
C MET A 1 -13.41 31.70 57.37
N ARG A 2 -12.44 31.21 56.59
CA ARG A 2 -11.41 32.04 55.98
C ARG A 2 -11.90 32.39 54.58
N VAL A 3 -11.88 33.67 54.23
CA VAL A 3 -12.12 34.14 52.87
C VAL A 3 -10.73 34.36 52.29
N GLU A 4 -10.31 33.50 51.37
CA GLU A 4 -9.06 33.70 50.64
C GLU A 4 -9.34 34.73 49.53
N LEU A 5 -8.68 35.88 49.63
CA LEU A 5 -8.74 36.92 48.61
C LEU A 5 -7.84 36.47 47.45
N LEU A 6 -8.42 36.35 46.25
CA LEU A 6 -7.64 36.09 45.05
C LEU A 6 -6.64 37.22 44.81
N THR A 7 -5.48 36.87 44.27
CA THR A 7 -4.43 37.84 43.93
C THR A 7 -4.76 38.57 42.63
N ASP A 8 -4.27 39.80 42.47
CA ASP A 8 -4.58 40.65 41.31
C ASP A 8 -4.25 39.97 39.96
N ALA A 9 -3.23 39.11 39.93
CA ALA A 9 -2.87 38.30 38.76
C ALA A 9 -3.95 37.26 38.38
N GLN A 10 -4.67 36.69 39.36
CA GLN A 10 -5.79 35.78 39.11
C GLN A 10 -7.03 36.52 38.64
N ILE A 11 -7.21 37.78 39.06
CA ILE A 11 -8.28 38.66 38.59
C ILE A 11 -8.05 39.01 37.11
N GLN A 12 -6.86 39.47 36.74
CA GLN A 12 -6.52 39.77 35.34
C GLN A 12 -6.63 38.56 34.41
N LEU A 13 -6.22 37.37 34.87
CA LEU A 13 -6.35 36.15 34.06
C LEU A 13 -7.82 35.79 33.80
N LYS A 14 -8.71 35.99 34.78
CA LYS A 14 -10.15 35.76 34.59
C LYS A 14 -10.77 36.76 33.61
N GLU A 15 -10.41 38.04 33.73
CA GLU A 15 -10.89 39.12 32.86
C GLU A 15 -10.46 38.89 31.38
N THR A 16 -9.23 38.43 31.15
CA THR A 16 -8.71 38.11 29.80
C THR A 16 -9.42 36.91 29.13
N ILE A 17 -10.02 36.00 29.91
CA ILE A 17 -10.76 34.84 29.39
C ILE A 17 -12.19 35.24 28.99
N GLU A 18 -12.83 36.15 29.72
CA GLU A 18 -14.21 36.57 29.45
C GLU A 18 -14.32 37.44 28.17
N ASP A 19 -13.28 38.22 27.85
CA ASP A 19 -13.25 39.11 26.66
C ASP A 19 -13.09 38.36 25.30
N ASN A 20 -12.80 37.06 25.32
CA ASN A 20 -12.59 36.23 24.11
C ASN A 20 -13.80 35.35 23.73
N VAL A 21 -14.91 35.41 24.48
CA VAL A 21 -16.08 34.54 24.25
C VAL A 21 -17.10 35.13 23.27
N ASP A 22 -17.19 36.45 23.15
CA ASP A 22 -18.16 37.17 22.30
C ASP A 22 -17.64 37.48 20.88
N MET A 23 -16.71 36.69 20.35
CA MET A 23 -16.48 36.67 18.90
C MET A 23 -17.62 35.95 18.19
N ASP A 24 -18.67 36.69 17.85
CA ASP A 24 -19.74 36.28 16.95
C ASP A 24 -19.14 35.87 15.58
N VAL A 25 -18.90 34.57 15.41
CA VAL A 25 -18.50 33.98 14.12
C VAL A 25 -19.72 34.02 13.21
N THR A 26 -19.84 35.11 12.45
CA THR A 26 -20.81 35.25 11.36
C THR A 26 -20.53 34.21 10.28
N LEU A 27 -21.20 33.07 10.40
CA LEU A 27 -21.30 32.01 9.39
C LEU A 27 -22.11 32.50 8.19
N ASP A 28 -21.50 33.41 7.42
CA ASP A 28 -22.14 34.02 6.28
C ASP A 28 -22.17 33.05 5.09
N SER A 29 -23.35 32.45 4.89
CA SER A 29 -23.86 31.87 3.64
C SER A 29 -22.86 31.10 2.75
N PHE A 30 -22.49 29.88 3.13
CA PHE A 30 -22.08 28.90 2.12
C PHE A 30 -23.29 28.54 1.22
N PRO A 31 -23.17 28.60 -0.12
CA PRO A 31 -24.30 28.36 -1.01
C PRO A 31 -24.75 26.90 -0.97
N ALA A 32 -25.90 26.66 -0.34
CA ALA A 32 -26.53 25.35 -0.24
C ALA A 32 -27.20 24.91 -1.56
N SER A 33 -26.40 24.67 -2.61
CA SER A 33 -26.79 23.84 -3.75
C SER A 33 -25.58 23.34 -4.55
N VAL A 34 -24.80 22.44 -3.96
CA VAL A 34 -24.03 21.49 -4.76
C VAL A 34 -24.98 20.34 -5.06
N THR A 35 -25.52 20.28 -6.28
CA THR A 35 -26.17 19.08 -6.78
C THR A 35 -25.19 17.91 -6.65
N PRO A 36 -25.59 16.75 -6.09
CA PRO A 36 -24.72 15.59 -6.07
C PRO A 36 -24.43 15.20 -7.52
N VAL A 37 -23.19 15.39 -7.97
CA VAL A 37 -22.74 14.72 -9.17
C VAL A 37 -22.83 13.22 -8.86
N SER A 38 -23.52 12.48 -9.72
CA SER A 38 -23.55 11.03 -9.63
C SER A 38 -22.16 10.50 -10.01
N THR A 39 -21.23 10.55 -9.06
CA THR A 39 -20.02 9.74 -9.12
C THR A 39 -20.50 8.30 -9.14
N GLU A 40 -20.34 7.62 -10.27
CA GLU A 40 -20.66 6.21 -10.37
C GLU A 40 -19.86 5.46 -9.31
N GLU A 41 -20.55 4.71 -8.45
CA GLU A 41 -19.92 3.90 -7.42
C GLU A 41 -19.24 2.70 -8.09
N ASP A 42 -18.04 2.93 -8.62
CA ASP A 42 -17.07 1.88 -8.93
C ASP A 42 -16.61 1.24 -7.60
N SER A 43 -17.52 0.45 -7.03
CA SER A 43 -17.30 -0.46 -5.91
C SER A 43 -16.43 -1.62 -6.40
N THR A 44 -15.16 -1.30 -6.71
CA THR A 44 -14.15 -2.29 -7.07
C THR A 44 -13.78 -3.09 -5.83
N GLY A 45 -14.59 -4.10 -5.53
CA GLY A 45 -14.27 -5.12 -4.55
C GLY A 45 -12.89 -5.70 -4.80
N TRP A 46 -12.14 -5.94 -3.73
CA TRP A 46 -10.78 -6.45 -3.80
C TRP A 46 -10.75 -7.83 -4.47
N GLY A 47 -9.71 -8.08 -5.29
CA GLY A 47 -9.38 -9.39 -5.86
C GLY A 47 -10.41 -9.96 -6.85
N ALA A 48 -10.31 -9.60 -8.13
CA ALA A 48 -11.08 -10.24 -9.19
C ALA A 48 -10.24 -10.57 -10.44
N GLY A 49 -9.77 -11.82 -10.52
CA GLY A 49 -9.42 -12.48 -11.78
C GLY A 49 -8.02 -12.17 -12.31
N TRP A 50 -7.11 -13.10 -12.11
CA TRP A 50 -5.69 -12.89 -12.32
C TRP A 50 -5.03 -14.28 -12.60
N GLY A 51 -3.88 -14.39 -13.30
CA GLY A 51 -3.23 -15.69 -13.59
C GLY A 51 -1.99 -15.66 -14.51
N ASP A 52 -1.24 -16.78 -14.51
CA ASP A 52 -0.03 -17.15 -15.28
C ASP A 52 1.36 -16.59 -14.89
N SER A 53 2.00 -17.24 -13.90
CA SER A 53 3.42 -17.68 -13.98
C SER A 53 3.74 -18.76 -12.93
N GLU A 54 4.85 -19.51 -13.12
CA GLU A 54 5.26 -20.64 -12.26
C GLU A 54 5.66 -20.25 -10.81
N PRO A 55 5.47 -21.15 -9.80
CA PRO A 55 5.62 -20.81 -8.39
C PRO A 55 7.09 -20.84 -7.89
N GLY A 56 7.70 -19.66 -7.75
CA GLY A 56 8.94 -19.49 -6.97
C GLY A 56 8.69 -19.46 -5.45
N GLY A 57 9.55 -20.12 -4.68
CA GLY A 57 9.53 -20.11 -3.21
C GLY A 57 9.87 -18.74 -2.61
N TRP A 58 9.47 -18.50 -1.35
CA TRP A 58 9.50 -17.17 -0.72
C TRP A 58 10.80 -16.84 0.02
N ASP A 59 11.67 -17.82 0.24
CA ASP A 59 12.64 -17.79 1.33
C ASP A 59 14.07 -17.38 0.90
N GLN A 60 14.22 -16.67 -0.23
CA GLN A 60 15.53 -16.33 -0.81
C GLN A 60 15.67 -14.88 -1.29
N ASN A 61 15.25 -13.91 -0.48
CA ASN A 61 15.76 -12.54 -0.59
C ASN A 61 17.03 -12.37 0.24
N THR A 62 18.15 -12.91 -0.24
CA THR A 62 19.48 -12.54 0.25
C THR A 62 19.81 -11.12 -0.21
N TRP A 63 19.55 -10.13 0.65
CA TRP A 63 20.02 -8.77 0.46
C TRP A 63 21.55 -8.72 0.62
N SER A 64 22.28 -8.88 -0.49
CA SER A 64 23.73 -8.68 -0.54
C SER A 64 24.06 -7.20 -0.43
N THR A 65 24.22 -6.72 0.81
CA THR A 65 24.88 -5.46 1.13
C THR A 65 26.40 -5.59 0.95
N GLU A 66 26.85 -5.70 -0.30
CA GLU A 66 28.26 -5.48 -0.64
C GLU A 66 28.58 -3.99 -0.39
N PRO A 67 29.45 -3.64 0.57
CA PRO A 67 29.79 -2.24 0.82
C PRO A 67 30.60 -1.69 -0.35
N VAL A 68 30.15 -0.57 -0.92
CA VAL A 68 30.91 0.15 -1.96
C VAL A 68 32.16 0.77 -1.31
N THR A 69 33.28 0.07 -1.43
CA THR A 69 34.62 0.60 -1.12
C THR A 69 35.04 1.60 -2.21
N GLY A 70 34.54 2.83 -2.11
CA GLY A 70 35.10 3.98 -2.83
C GLY A 70 36.51 4.26 -2.34
N GLY A 71 37.48 4.34 -3.26
CA GLY A 71 38.87 4.63 -2.92
C GLY A 71 39.13 6.14 -2.89
N ASP A 72 39.67 6.64 -1.78
CA ASP A 72 40.10 8.02 -1.60
C ASP A 72 41.55 8.22 -2.10
N GLU A 73 41.74 8.90 -3.24
CA GLU A 73 43.03 9.50 -3.63
C GLU A 73 42.81 10.86 -4.33
N ALA A 74 42.86 11.96 -3.57
CA ALA A 74 43.10 13.34 -4.03
C ALA A 74 43.47 14.22 -2.81
N GLU A 75 44.77 14.42 -2.55
CA GLU A 75 45.54 15.63 -2.91
C GLU A 75 45.15 16.92 -2.15
N ASP A 76 45.97 17.16 -1.12
CA ASP A 76 46.11 18.31 -0.23
C ASP A 76 45.86 19.70 -0.86
N GLY A 77 44.83 20.39 -0.37
CA GLY A 77 44.54 21.80 -0.68
C GLY A 77 44.33 22.64 0.58
N GLU A 78 45.41 23.20 1.15
CA GLU A 78 45.32 24.09 2.32
C GLU A 78 44.64 25.44 1.97
N GLY A 79 43.40 25.65 2.41
CA GLY A 79 42.71 26.93 2.19
C GLY A 79 41.39 27.13 2.94
N ALA A 80 41.36 28.16 3.80
CA ALA A 80 40.18 28.74 4.45
C ALA A 80 39.39 27.85 5.43
N SER A 81 39.75 27.95 6.71
CA SER A 81 38.96 27.44 7.85
C SER A 81 37.66 28.23 8.05
N ASN A 82 36.60 27.85 7.36
CA ASN A 82 35.24 28.07 7.85
C ASN A 82 34.89 26.88 8.75
N GLU A 83 34.80 27.10 10.07
CA GLU A 83 34.30 26.10 11.01
C GLU A 83 32.78 25.96 10.87
N ALA A 84 32.36 25.31 9.79
CA ALA A 84 31.05 24.67 9.75
C ALA A 84 31.03 23.55 10.82
N PRO A 85 29.94 23.37 11.57
CA PRO A 85 29.84 22.32 12.58
C PRO A 85 29.95 20.95 11.91
N LYS A 86 31.08 20.27 12.13
CA LYS A 86 31.44 18.97 11.51
C LYS A 86 30.58 17.79 11.97
N ASP A 87 29.59 18.04 12.82
CA ASP A 87 28.79 17.01 13.50
C ASP A 87 27.48 16.68 12.76
N ALA A 88 27.13 17.41 11.69
CA ALA A 88 25.91 17.16 10.92
C ALA A 88 25.93 15.82 10.16
N ASP A 89 27.09 15.42 9.62
CA ASP A 89 27.25 14.17 8.88
C ASP A 89 27.38 12.94 9.80
N ALA A 90 27.78 13.15 11.06
CA ALA A 90 27.96 12.08 12.05
C ALA A 90 26.64 11.35 12.41
N LEU A 91 25.49 12.02 12.27
CA LEU A 91 24.16 11.44 12.53
C LEU A 91 23.70 10.45 11.46
N TRP A 92 24.23 10.54 10.23
CA TRP A 92 23.92 9.58 9.15
C TRP A 92 24.90 8.41 9.11
N ALA A 93 26.08 8.57 9.72
CA ALA A 93 27.14 7.57 9.75
C ALA A 93 27.07 6.59 10.93
N ASP A 94 26.12 6.73 11.86
CA ASP A 94 25.97 5.80 12.98
C ASP A 94 25.42 4.44 12.49
N PRO A 95 26.19 3.34 12.54
CA PRO A 95 25.70 2.01 12.18
C PRO A 95 24.67 1.48 13.20
N ASN A 96 24.49 2.14 14.34
CA ASN A 96 23.44 1.88 15.31
C ASN A 96 22.16 2.69 15.04
N SER A 97 22.12 3.48 13.95
CA SER A 97 20.92 4.19 13.50
C SER A 97 19.78 3.21 13.22
N THR A 98 18.56 3.60 13.59
CA THR A 98 17.38 2.72 13.71
C THR A 98 16.98 2.01 12.40
N TRP A 99 17.54 2.41 11.26
CA TRP A 99 17.43 1.76 9.96
C TRP A 99 18.02 0.34 9.92
N ASN A 100 18.97 0.02 10.81
CA ASN A 100 19.54 -1.33 10.94
C ASN A 100 18.74 -2.25 11.89
N THR A 101 17.51 -1.88 12.26
CA THR A 101 16.61 -2.81 12.95
C THR A 101 16.17 -3.90 11.97
N ASP A 102 16.31 -5.18 12.35
CA ASP A 102 15.77 -6.30 11.56
C ASP A 102 14.30 -6.00 11.21
N PRO A 103 13.90 -6.09 9.92
CA PRO A 103 12.54 -5.72 9.52
C PRO A 103 11.54 -6.60 10.28
N PRO A 104 10.54 -5.99 10.96
CA PRO A 104 9.62 -6.75 11.79
C PRO A 104 8.88 -7.77 10.93
N SER A 105 8.97 -9.05 11.33
CA SER A 105 8.35 -10.12 10.58
C SER A 105 6.85 -9.89 10.40
N LEU A 106 6.29 -10.28 9.26
CA LEU A 106 4.86 -10.07 8.97
C LEU A 106 3.95 -10.72 10.02
N ILE A 107 4.40 -11.79 10.68
CA ILE A 107 3.68 -12.43 11.80
C ILE A 107 3.70 -11.60 13.10
N THR A 108 4.69 -10.72 13.31
CA THR A 108 4.66 -9.72 14.39
C THR A 108 3.53 -8.71 14.18
N PHE A 109 3.29 -8.32 12.92
CA PHE A 109 2.32 -7.30 12.53
C PHE A 109 0.89 -7.85 12.42
N LEU A 110 0.72 -8.98 11.72
CA LEU A 110 -0.58 -9.62 11.52
C LEU A 110 -0.98 -10.52 12.69
N GLY A 111 -0.03 -11.03 13.47
CA GLY A 111 -0.26 -12.14 14.39
C GLY A 111 -0.42 -13.49 13.65
N PRO A 112 -0.80 -14.57 14.35
CA PRO A 112 -1.10 -15.85 13.74
C PRO A 112 -2.25 -15.73 12.74
N SER A 113 -1.94 -15.79 11.44
CA SER A 113 -2.91 -15.55 10.35
C SER A 113 -2.84 -16.65 9.29
N VAL A 114 -3.97 -16.90 8.63
CA VAL A 114 -4.06 -17.77 7.44
C VAL A 114 -3.67 -17.05 6.15
N PHE A 115 -3.12 -15.83 6.26
CA PHE A 115 -2.62 -15.04 5.15
C PHE A 115 -1.63 -15.81 4.23
N PRO A 116 -0.61 -16.54 4.72
CA PRO A 116 0.30 -17.31 3.84
C PRO A 116 -0.35 -18.52 3.15
N LEU A 117 -1.58 -18.89 3.53
CA LEU A 117 -2.34 -20.00 2.93
C LEU A 117 -3.36 -19.52 1.88
N THR A 118 -3.54 -18.20 1.75
CA THR A 118 -4.57 -17.60 0.89
C THR A 118 -4.01 -16.55 -0.05
N HIS A 119 -2.91 -15.89 0.33
CA HIS A 119 -2.29 -14.80 -0.39
C HIS A 119 -0.82 -15.08 -0.74
N THR A 120 -0.31 -14.37 -1.73
CA THR A 120 1.08 -14.39 -2.18
C THR A 120 1.54 -13.01 -2.62
N THR A 121 2.86 -12.84 -2.76
CA THR A 121 3.43 -11.65 -3.38
C THR A 121 2.92 -11.54 -4.82
N GLY A 122 2.34 -10.38 -5.13
CA GLY A 122 1.96 -10.01 -6.49
C GLY A 122 3.00 -9.13 -7.14
N ILE A 123 2.55 -7.96 -7.62
CA ILE A 123 3.42 -6.94 -8.19
C ILE A 123 4.41 -6.42 -7.14
N VAL A 124 5.67 -6.26 -7.54
CA VAL A 124 6.74 -5.65 -6.71
C VAL A 124 7.34 -4.46 -7.47
N GLU A 125 7.16 -3.26 -6.93
CA GLU A 125 7.47 -1.98 -7.57
C GLU A 125 8.33 -1.10 -6.65
N CYS A 126 9.51 -0.68 -7.10
CA CYS A 126 10.29 0.38 -6.44
C CYS A 126 9.90 1.74 -7.04
N SER A 127 9.32 2.65 -6.25
CA SER A 127 8.94 3.98 -6.74
C SER A 127 8.68 5.00 -5.64
N THR A 128 8.68 6.28 -6.03
CA THR A 128 8.22 7.40 -5.18
C THR A 128 6.76 7.74 -5.46
N ARG A 129 5.93 7.69 -4.43
CA ARG A 129 4.48 7.95 -4.48
C ARG A 129 4.06 8.98 -3.43
N ARG A 130 2.99 9.74 -3.70
CA ARG A 130 2.47 10.78 -2.80
C ARG A 130 1.19 10.34 -2.09
N VAL A 131 1.08 10.68 -0.82
CA VAL A 131 -0.16 10.52 -0.04
C VAL A 131 -1.27 11.37 -0.65
N SER A 132 -2.32 10.73 -1.17
CA SER A 132 -3.47 11.40 -1.80
C SER A 132 -4.75 11.36 -0.96
N ALA A 133 -4.95 10.32 -0.17
CA ALA A 133 -6.10 10.17 0.73
C ALA A 133 -5.75 9.18 1.84
N ILE A 134 -6.40 9.32 2.99
CA ILE A 134 -6.28 8.40 4.13
C ILE A 134 -7.69 8.08 4.59
N TYR A 135 -7.98 6.79 4.77
CA TYR A 135 -9.22 6.28 5.31
C TYR A 135 -8.91 5.53 6.61
N PRO A 136 -9.60 5.86 7.73
CA PRO A 136 -9.45 5.09 8.97
C PRO A 136 -9.94 3.64 8.76
N PRO A 137 -9.57 2.71 9.65
CA PRO A 137 -10.08 1.33 9.58
C PRO A 137 -11.60 1.31 9.60
N SER A 138 -12.21 0.33 8.95
CA SER A 138 -13.66 0.13 8.98
C SER A 138 -14.12 -0.12 10.43
N GLY A 139 -14.67 0.91 11.08
CA GLY A 139 -14.90 1.00 12.53
C GLY A 139 -15.91 0.03 13.15
N SER A 140 -16.28 -1.02 12.44
CA SER A 140 -17.03 -2.15 12.95
C SER A 140 -16.33 -3.43 12.51
N PRO A 141 -15.78 -4.26 13.42
CA PRO A 141 -15.43 -5.64 13.10
C PRO A 141 -16.75 -6.36 12.79
N SER A 142 -17.12 -6.35 11.51
CA SER A 142 -18.28 -7.10 11.02
C SER A 142 -18.14 -8.53 11.52
N ALA A 143 -19.15 -9.03 12.23
CA ALA A 143 -19.11 -10.32 12.91
C ALA A 143 -19.13 -11.54 11.95
N GLY A 144 -18.75 -11.34 10.69
CA GLY A 144 -18.32 -12.38 9.78
C GLY A 144 -17.03 -13.01 10.30
N THR A 145 -17.16 -14.11 11.03
CA THR A 145 -16.04 -15.01 11.28
C THR A 145 -15.32 -15.33 9.97
N PRO A 146 -13.96 -15.33 9.90
CA PRO A 146 -13.20 -15.56 8.66
C PRO A 146 -13.38 -16.96 8.03
N PHE A 147 -14.20 -17.79 8.69
CA PHE A 147 -14.62 -19.11 8.28
C PHE A 147 -15.97 -19.02 7.58
N ALA A 148 -15.96 -19.08 6.24
CA ALA A 148 -17.18 -19.27 5.47
C ALA A 148 -17.88 -20.55 5.91
N ARG A 149 -19.15 -20.44 6.31
CA ARG A 149 -19.97 -21.59 6.71
C ARG A 149 -20.43 -22.30 5.44
N ALA A 150 -19.75 -23.38 5.05
CA ALA A 150 -20.12 -24.19 3.89
C ALA A 150 -21.62 -24.54 3.94
N THR A 151 -22.35 -24.11 2.92
CA THR A 151 -23.82 -24.22 2.85
C THR A 151 -24.31 -25.59 2.39
N ASP A 152 -23.40 -26.42 1.89
CA ASP A 152 -23.70 -27.77 1.42
C ASP A 152 -23.79 -28.74 2.60
N GLY A 153 -24.86 -29.53 2.65
CA GLY A 153 -25.22 -30.43 3.75
C GLY A 153 -24.30 -31.63 4.00
N SER A 154 -23.02 -31.53 3.63
CA SER A 154 -21.96 -32.47 4.00
C SER A 154 -21.69 -32.39 5.52
N ALA A 155 -21.74 -33.54 6.20
CA ALA A 155 -21.45 -33.61 7.63
C ALA A 155 -19.96 -33.37 7.97
N GLU A 156 -19.06 -33.46 6.98
CA GLU A 156 -17.65 -33.13 7.15
C GLU A 156 -17.37 -31.67 6.81
N ARG A 157 -17.22 -30.84 7.85
CA ARG A 157 -16.71 -29.47 7.72
C ARG A 157 -15.21 -29.50 7.45
N LYS A 158 -14.81 -29.65 6.18
CA LYS A 158 -13.43 -29.40 5.77
C LYS A 158 -13.10 -27.94 6.02
N TRP A 159 -12.29 -27.66 7.04
CA TRP A 159 -11.81 -26.32 7.34
C TRP A 159 -10.91 -25.85 6.20
N ALA A 160 -11.31 -24.77 5.54
CA ALA A 160 -10.57 -24.12 4.47
C ALA A 160 -10.54 -22.61 4.75
N PRO A 161 -9.37 -21.96 4.75
CA PRO A 161 -9.29 -20.51 4.90
C PRO A 161 -9.86 -19.82 3.65
N SER A 162 -10.64 -18.76 3.84
CA SER A 162 -11.23 -18.00 2.73
C SER A 162 -10.43 -16.70 2.50
N PRO A 163 -9.95 -16.40 1.28
CA PRO A 163 -9.21 -15.17 1.02
C PRO A 163 -10.00 -13.91 1.39
N SER A 164 -11.28 -13.84 1.04
CA SER A 164 -12.16 -12.72 1.38
C SER A 164 -12.34 -12.50 2.88
N GLY A 165 -12.28 -13.57 3.69
CA GLY A 165 -12.31 -13.47 5.15
C GLY A 165 -11.04 -12.82 5.72
N VAL A 166 -9.89 -13.05 5.09
CA VAL A 166 -8.62 -12.42 5.45
C VAL A 166 -8.61 -10.94 5.04
N GLU A 167 -9.08 -10.61 3.84
CA GLU A 167 -9.18 -9.22 3.37
C GLU A 167 -10.12 -8.39 4.25
N ALA A 168 -11.25 -8.96 4.69
CA ALA A 168 -12.16 -8.32 5.63
C ALA A 168 -11.52 -8.10 7.03
N GLU A 169 -10.67 -9.02 7.49
CA GLU A 169 -9.90 -8.83 8.73
C GLU A 169 -8.89 -7.69 8.59
N LEU A 170 -8.19 -7.62 7.44
CA LEU A 170 -7.22 -6.55 7.16
C LEU A 170 -7.90 -5.18 7.08
N ASP A 171 -9.06 -5.07 6.43
CA ASP A 171 -9.85 -3.84 6.32
C ASP A 171 -10.37 -3.33 7.68
N ALA A 172 -10.75 -4.24 8.58
CA ALA A 172 -11.20 -3.89 9.92
C ALA A 172 -10.05 -3.48 10.87
N ARG A 173 -8.82 -3.93 10.59
CA ARG A 173 -7.65 -3.70 11.46
C ARG A 173 -6.77 -2.52 11.03
N PHE A 174 -6.61 -2.30 9.73
CA PHE A 174 -5.65 -1.35 9.18
C PHE A 174 -6.33 -0.16 8.53
N ALA A 175 -5.69 1.00 8.65
CA ALA A 175 -6.08 2.18 7.89
C ALA A 175 -5.56 2.04 6.45
N LYS A 176 -6.27 2.66 5.51
CA LYS A 176 -5.95 2.63 4.08
C LYS A 176 -5.39 3.98 3.64
N VAL A 177 -4.15 4.00 3.15
CA VAL A 177 -3.50 5.19 2.61
C VAL A 177 -3.39 5.04 1.09
N VAL A 178 -4.08 5.90 0.35
CA VAL A 178 -4.03 5.87 -1.13
C VAL A 178 -2.86 6.71 -1.62
N LEU A 179 -1.95 6.04 -2.31
CA LEU A 179 -0.69 6.59 -2.81
C LEU A 179 -0.75 6.75 -4.34
N LYS A 180 -0.77 8.00 -4.80
CA LYS A 180 -0.71 8.34 -6.23
C LYS A 180 0.74 8.38 -6.72
N PRO A 181 1.00 8.13 -8.02
CA PRO A 181 2.29 8.44 -8.62
C PRO A 181 2.69 9.91 -8.36
N TRP A 182 3.98 10.16 -8.16
CA TRP A 182 4.49 11.51 -7.90
C TRP A 182 4.22 12.46 -9.08
N GLY A 183 4.37 11.96 -10.32
CA GLY A 183 3.87 12.63 -11.53
C GLY A 183 4.69 13.84 -12.00
N ARG A 184 6.00 13.86 -11.73
CA ARG A 184 6.94 14.86 -12.28
C ARG A 184 8.10 14.16 -12.95
N GLU A 185 8.30 14.41 -14.24
CA GLU A 185 9.50 13.97 -14.98
C GLU A 185 10.69 14.93 -14.81
N GLU A 186 10.45 16.10 -14.23
CA GLU A 186 11.38 17.25 -14.18
C GLU A 186 12.12 17.37 -12.83
N GLY A 187 12.35 16.26 -12.13
CA GLY A 187 13.06 16.28 -10.83
C GLY A 187 13.88 15.02 -10.60
N ASP A 188 14.73 15.04 -9.57
CA ASP A 188 15.71 13.99 -9.22
C ASP A 188 15.07 12.68 -8.69
N ILE A 189 13.78 12.47 -8.95
CA ILE A 189 13.02 11.30 -8.53
C ILE A 189 13.09 10.25 -9.63
N SER A 190 13.61 9.08 -9.29
CA SER A 190 13.70 7.95 -10.20
C SER A 190 12.32 7.54 -10.74
N ARG A 191 12.31 7.13 -12.03
CA ARG A 191 11.14 6.46 -12.61
C ARG A 191 10.86 5.15 -11.86
N PRO A 192 9.59 4.70 -11.75
CA PRO A 192 9.27 3.41 -11.17
C PRO A 192 10.06 2.27 -11.82
N GLU A 193 10.44 1.28 -11.02
CA GLU A 193 11.10 0.07 -11.48
C GLU A 193 10.34 -1.16 -10.96
N ILE A 194 10.14 -2.15 -11.84
CA ILE A 194 9.48 -3.42 -11.49
C ILE A 194 10.54 -4.46 -11.21
N SER A 195 10.44 -5.12 -10.06
CA SER A 195 11.37 -6.18 -9.67
C SER A 195 11.23 -7.39 -10.59
N SER A 196 12.34 -8.10 -10.83
CA SER A 196 12.33 -9.42 -11.49
C SER A 196 11.54 -10.49 -10.71
N THR A 197 11.26 -10.26 -9.43
CA THR A 197 10.42 -11.13 -8.57
C THR A 197 8.92 -10.77 -8.60
N SER A 198 8.55 -9.70 -9.32
CA SER A 198 7.17 -9.23 -9.48
C SER A 198 6.30 -10.25 -10.23
N ARG A 199 5.03 -10.40 -9.82
CA ARG A 199 4.06 -11.33 -10.43
C ARG A 199 2.79 -10.63 -10.91
N GLY A 200 2.34 -10.96 -12.12
CA GLY A 200 1.20 -10.34 -12.80
C GLY A 200 1.60 -9.33 -13.89
N PRO A 201 0.67 -8.91 -14.77
CA PRO A 201 0.97 -8.01 -15.86
C PRO A 201 1.05 -6.58 -15.36
N VAL A 202 2.18 -5.97 -15.70
CA VAL A 202 2.50 -4.59 -15.40
C VAL A 202 2.95 -3.94 -16.71
N VAL A 203 2.56 -2.70 -16.95
CA VAL A 203 3.13 -1.89 -18.04
C VAL A 203 4.57 -1.57 -17.69
N ASP A 204 5.53 -1.96 -18.53
CA ASP A 204 6.94 -1.63 -18.33
C ASP A 204 7.14 -0.10 -18.39
N PRO A 205 7.52 0.56 -17.27
CA PRO A 205 7.72 2.01 -17.23
C PRO A 205 8.93 2.49 -18.04
N LYS A 206 9.77 1.58 -18.55
CA LYS A 206 10.90 1.88 -19.45
C LYS A 206 10.49 1.82 -20.93
N SER A 207 9.32 1.27 -21.26
CA SER A 207 8.81 1.19 -22.63
C SER A 207 8.22 2.54 -23.09
N SER A 208 8.45 2.90 -24.36
CA SER A 208 7.81 4.09 -24.98
C SER A 208 6.31 3.93 -25.20
N ASP A 209 5.83 2.69 -25.24
CA ASP A 209 4.51 2.32 -25.73
C ASP A 209 3.52 2.05 -24.58
N ALA A 210 3.76 2.68 -23.42
CA ALA A 210 3.03 2.54 -22.15
C ALA A 210 1.53 2.95 -22.18
N SER A 211 0.95 3.07 -23.37
CA SER A 211 -0.45 3.45 -23.66
C SER A 211 -1.36 2.26 -23.99
N ALA A 212 -0.83 1.03 -24.06
CA ALA A 212 -1.60 -0.20 -24.28
C ALA A 212 -1.85 -0.95 -22.96
N GLY A 213 -3.06 -1.39 -22.62
CA GLY A 213 -4.36 -1.13 -23.26
C GLY A 213 -5.50 -1.77 -22.44
N ALA A 214 -6.71 -1.23 -22.55
CA ALA A 214 -7.89 -1.81 -21.88
C ALA A 214 -8.36 -3.07 -22.64
N SER A 215 -8.02 -4.26 -22.14
CA SER A 215 -8.50 -5.52 -22.70
C SER A 215 -9.98 -5.73 -22.34
N ALA A 216 -10.87 -5.32 -23.24
CA ALA A 216 -12.31 -5.45 -23.07
C ALA A 216 -12.80 -6.87 -23.44
N GLY A 217 -12.73 -7.79 -22.47
CA GLY A 217 -13.35 -9.11 -22.57
C GLY A 217 -12.61 -10.19 -21.80
N THR A 218 -13.34 -10.94 -20.97
CA THR A 218 -12.84 -11.95 -20.01
C THR A 218 -12.31 -11.33 -18.70
N LYS A 219 -12.39 -12.07 -17.59
CA LYS A 219 -12.03 -11.63 -16.22
C LYS A 219 -10.50 -11.63 -15.99
N THR A 220 -9.76 -10.84 -16.75
CA THR A 220 -8.27 -10.81 -16.73
C THR A 220 -7.70 -9.70 -15.85
N ARG A 221 -6.47 -9.89 -15.31
CA ARG A 221 -5.74 -8.91 -14.48
C ARG A 221 -5.91 -7.52 -15.09
N LYS A 222 -6.44 -6.53 -14.34
CA LYS A 222 -6.27 -5.13 -14.74
C LYS A 222 -4.77 -4.86 -14.73
N ILE A 223 -4.19 -4.68 -15.91
CA ILE A 223 -2.75 -4.41 -16.07
C ILE A 223 -2.42 -3.16 -15.26
N HIS A 224 -1.49 -3.30 -14.31
CA HIS A 224 -1.07 -2.20 -13.45
C HIS A 224 -0.14 -1.28 -14.23
N ASN A 225 -0.36 0.04 -14.14
CA ASN A 225 0.55 1.02 -14.70
C ASN A 225 1.18 1.88 -13.58
N PRO A 226 2.47 1.66 -13.23
CA PRO A 226 3.15 2.38 -12.16
C PRO A 226 3.13 3.92 -12.29
N LEU A 227 3.03 4.43 -13.52
CA LEU A 227 3.07 5.86 -13.83
C LEU A 227 1.72 6.56 -13.61
N THR A 228 0.61 5.82 -13.66
CA THR A 228 -0.76 6.39 -13.60
C THR A 228 -1.62 5.83 -12.46
N ASP A 229 -1.47 4.56 -12.12
CA ASP A 229 -2.32 3.89 -11.16
C ASP A 229 -1.97 4.25 -9.71
N SER A 230 -3.01 4.42 -8.90
CA SER A 230 -2.87 4.59 -7.45
C SER A 230 -2.79 3.22 -6.79
N ILE A 231 -1.98 3.10 -5.74
CA ILE A 231 -1.96 1.91 -4.87
C ILE A 231 -2.57 2.25 -3.50
N THR A 232 -3.00 1.24 -2.75
CA THR A 232 -3.48 1.39 -1.37
C THR A 232 -2.52 0.68 -0.43
N LEU A 233 -1.90 1.43 0.49
CA LEU A 233 -1.09 0.90 1.57
C LEU A 233 -1.97 0.63 2.79
N LEU A 234 -1.78 -0.53 3.42
CA LEU A 234 -2.36 -0.84 4.73
C LEU A 234 -1.38 -0.40 5.82
N VAL A 235 -1.81 0.47 6.73
CA VAL A 235 -0.98 1.01 7.81
C VAL A 235 -1.65 0.83 9.17
N GLU A 236 -0.85 0.82 10.24
CA GLU A 236 -1.41 0.82 11.59
C GLU A 236 -2.26 2.08 11.84
N PRO A 237 -3.36 1.98 12.60
CA PRO A 237 -4.18 3.14 12.96
C PRO A 237 -3.40 4.25 13.67
N SER A 238 -2.34 3.89 14.40
CA SER A 238 -1.39 4.79 15.08
C SER A 238 -0.67 5.78 14.13
N LEU A 239 -0.47 5.39 12.86
CA LEU A 239 0.24 6.21 11.88
C LEU A 239 -0.68 7.18 11.12
N VAL A 240 -2.00 7.05 11.26
CA VAL A 240 -3.00 7.88 10.55
C VAL A 240 -2.84 9.36 10.89
N GLU A 241 -2.68 9.69 12.17
CA GLU A 241 -2.53 11.08 12.61
C GLU A 241 -1.26 11.71 12.04
N THR A 242 -0.13 11.00 12.12
CA THR A 242 1.16 11.45 11.56
C THR A 242 1.09 11.69 10.06
N LEU A 243 0.49 10.77 9.30
CA LEU A 243 0.37 10.90 7.84
C LEU A 243 -0.66 11.97 7.42
N ALA A 244 -1.69 12.21 8.23
CA ALA A 244 -2.70 13.24 7.96
C ALA A 244 -2.17 14.67 8.13
N LEU A 245 -1.14 14.88 8.95
CA LEU A 245 -0.49 16.18 9.12
C LEU A 245 0.34 16.63 7.89
N VAL A 246 0.65 15.71 6.97
CA VAL A 246 1.55 15.95 5.82
C VAL A 246 0.91 15.51 4.49
N PRO A 247 -0.23 16.13 4.08
CA PRO A 247 -0.88 15.81 2.82
C PRO A 247 0.05 16.05 1.63
N GLY A 248 0.12 15.08 0.72
CA GLY A 248 1.05 15.13 -0.42
C GLY A 248 2.50 14.73 -0.12
N LEU A 249 2.81 14.26 1.10
CA LEU A 249 4.12 13.68 1.42
C LEU A 249 4.54 12.63 0.39
N GLY A 250 5.77 12.77 -0.14
CA GLY A 250 6.41 11.79 -1.00
C GLY A 250 7.06 10.69 -0.17
N LEU A 251 6.74 9.44 -0.50
CA LEU A 251 7.31 8.23 0.09
C LEU A 251 8.01 7.45 -1.04
N GLY A 252 9.32 7.24 -0.92
CA GLY A 252 10.08 6.33 -1.78
C GLY A 252 10.23 4.98 -1.09
N ALA A 253 9.75 3.90 -1.70
CA ALA A 253 9.82 2.56 -1.13
C ALA A 253 9.76 1.45 -2.21
N MET A 254 9.95 0.21 -1.76
CA MET A 254 9.52 -0.98 -2.48
C MET A 254 8.10 -1.35 -2.04
N TRP A 255 7.15 -1.21 -2.96
CA TRP A 255 5.74 -1.56 -2.78
C TRP A 255 5.53 -3.02 -3.18
N ILE A 256 4.88 -3.80 -2.32
CA ILE A 256 4.59 -5.22 -2.55
C ILE A 256 3.08 -5.41 -2.53
N GLU A 257 2.51 -5.90 -3.63
CA GLU A 257 1.11 -6.26 -3.72
C GLU A 257 0.81 -7.53 -2.91
N ILE A 258 -0.30 -7.48 -2.18
CA ILE A 258 -0.95 -8.63 -1.58
C ILE A 258 -1.94 -9.19 -2.61
N ALA A 259 -1.58 -10.28 -3.29
CA ALA A 259 -2.43 -10.95 -4.27
C ALA A 259 -2.98 -12.27 -3.69
N ARG A 260 -4.13 -12.78 -4.15
CA ARG A 260 -4.59 -14.12 -3.74
C ARG A 260 -3.79 -15.22 -4.45
N GLN A 261 -3.70 -16.40 -3.86
CA GLN A 261 -3.01 -17.54 -4.50
C GLN A 261 -3.83 -18.14 -5.66
N GLU A 262 -5.15 -18.19 -5.52
CA GLU A 262 -6.09 -18.58 -6.59
C GLU A 262 -6.05 -17.65 -7.82
N ASP A 263 -5.56 -16.43 -7.60
CA ASP A 263 -5.35 -15.35 -8.55
C ASP A 263 -3.93 -15.40 -9.19
N MET A 264 -3.10 -16.38 -8.82
CA MET A 264 -1.77 -16.58 -9.43
C MET A 264 -1.65 -17.93 -10.13
N THR A 265 -2.47 -18.92 -9.74
CA THR A 265 -2.52 -20.20 -10.45
C THR A 265 -3.15 -20.03 -11.83
N VAL A 266 -2.36 -20.27 -12.88
CA VAL A 266 -2.91 -20.65 -14.19
C VAL A 266 -3.89 -21.79 -13.96
N LYS A 267 -5.10 -21.68 -14.50
CA LYS A 267 -5.77 -22.90 -14.91
C LYS A 267 -5.05 -23.32 -16.18
N PRO A 268 -4.28 -24.44 -16.17
CA PRO A 268 -3.65 -24.91 -17.40
C PRO A 268 -4.77 -25.06 -18.43
N ASP A 269 -4.59 -24.45 -19.61
CA ASP A 269 -5.64 -24.37 -20.63
C ASP A 269 -6.25 -25.76 -20.83
N GLU A 270 -7.53 -25.89 -20.45
CA GLU A 270 -8.25 -27.14 -20.64
C GLU A 270 -8.23 -27.41 -22.15
N PRO A 271 -7.59 -28.51 -22.61
CA PRO A 271 -7.14 -28.62 -23.98
C PRO A 271 -8.34 -28.53 -24.90
N SER A 272 -8.44 -27.40 -25.62
CA SER A 272 -9.59 -27.01 -26.40
C SER A 272 -10.07 -28.20 -27.25
N GLY A 273 -11.24 -28.73 -26.89
CA GLY A 273 -11.78 -30.03 -27.33
C GLY A 273 -12.22 -30.08 -28.79
N THR A 274 -11.39 -29.56 -29.69
CA THR A 274 -11.63 -29.41 -31.13
C THR A 274 -10.90 -30.48 -31.95
N GLY A 275 -10.31 -31.48 -31.28
CA GLY A 275 -9.27 -32.36 -31.82
C GLY A 275 -9.56 -33.86 -31.83
N ASP A 276 -10.81 -34.34 -31.79
CA ASP A 276 -11.09 -35.78 -31.92
C ASP A 276 -12.40 -36.14 -32.67
N LEU A 277 -12.54 -35.62 -33.89
CA LEU A 277 -13.65 -35.97 -34.81
C LEU A 277 -13.18 -36.54 -36.16
N LEU A 278 -11.90 -36.92 -36.30
CA LEU A 278 -11.28 -37.29 -37.59
C LEU A 278 -10.53 -38.63 -37.60
N ALA A 279 -11.08 -39.68 -36.98
CA ALA A 279 -10.53 -41.05 -37.10
C ALA A 279 -11.55 -42.20 -36.96
N ARG A 280 -12.77 -42.10 -37.53
CA ARG A 280 -13.73 -43.22 -37.56
C ARG A 280 -14.36 -43.49 -38.93
N ALA A 281 -13.51 -43.70 -39.93
CA ALA A 281 -13.93 -44.07 -41.28
C ALA A 281 -12.94 -45.04 -41.97
N HIS A 282 -12.84 -46.29 -41.50
CA HIS A 282 -12.30 -47.41 -42.31
C HIS A 282 -12.85 -48.74 -41.78
N ALA A 283 -14.02 -49.15 -42.28
CA ALA A 283 -14.64 -50.44 -42.00
C ALA A 283 -15.57 -50.90 -43.14
N THR A 284 -15.06 -50.94 -44.38
CA THR A 284 -15.72 -51.66 -45.47
C THR A 284 -14.71 -52.22 -46.47
N VAL A 285 -14.97 -53.47 -46.89
CA VAL A 285 -14.35 -54.34 -47.91
C VAL A 285 -13.51 -55.46 -47.30
#